data_AF-A0A1Z2SBR2-F1
#
_entry.id   AF-A0A1Z2SBR2-F1
#
_cell.length_a   1.000
_cell.length_b   1.000
_cell.length_c   1.000
_cell.angle_alpha   90.00
_cell.angle_beta   90.00
_cell.angle_gamma   90.00
#
_symmetry.space_group_name_H-M   'P 1'
#
loop_
_entity.id
_entity.type
_entity.pdbx_description
1 polymer ?
#
loop_
_entity_poly.entity_id
_entity_poly.type
_entity_poly.pdbx_seq_one_letter_code
_entity_poly.pdbx_strand_id
1 'polypeptide(L)'
;MTKQGDDLEKIVELIERSISPSSVIRQNVFLPVLNSPTGRTRQCDVVIESGPEFRCNVTIVEVQDRKSQVNIATFNDWLTKLDDVGANSLICISRKEFPESIKEVARFQGNRVLLVNLKEENPDTLPLNFLSFYVAYENVSINGIDALSCCVEKGNTDLASLDSQIMHSNEKIWSRDKASNMSIVELLSPLIKELHCDSKGIIKDVASFTFQNDRRLVLYCNMNGEYIRVGLNVVVQYAYDNHLLPMTVSSYEQIGHGVLAWVFEIDHETSHGKIRTKVPVIKHGDNTYEMLDVINATDFNSQVTIRSLNEKPIA
;
A
#
# COMPACT_ATOMS: atom_id res chain seq x y z
N MET A 1 -11.64 -7.73 -5.30
CA MET A 1 -12.13 -6.82 -4.23
C MET A 1 -11.92 -7.53 -2.90
N THR A 2 -10.85 -7.22 -2.19
CA THR A 2 -10.65 -7.60 -0.78
C THR A 2 -11.72 -6.89 0.06
N LYS A 3 -12.33 -7.59 1.02
CA LYS A 3 -13.29 -6.98 1.95
C LYS A 3 -12.52 -6.06 2.89
N GLN A 4 -13.16 -4.99 3.36
CA GLN A 4 -12.55 -4.02 4.29
C GLN A 4 -11.91 -4.65 5.54
N GLY A 5 -12.40 -5.82 6.00
CA GLY A 5 -11.83 -6.55 7.14
C GLY A 5 -10.48 -7.24 6.88
N ASP A 6 -10.25 -7.68 5.64
CA ASP A 6 -9.04 -8.43 5.25
C ASP A 6 -7.76 -7.60 5.49
N ASP A 7 -7.86 -6.27 5.31
CA ASP A 7 -6.71 -5.37 5.47
C ASP A 7 -6.30 -5.21 6.94
N LEU A 8 -7.25 -5.12 7.88
CA LEU A 8 -6.91 -4.97 9.30
C LEU A 8 -6.38 -6.29 9.85
N GLU A 9 -6.97 -7.42 9.48
CA GLU A 9 -6.44 -8.75 9.81
C GLU A 9 -4.99 -8.90 9.32
N LYS A 10 -4.67 -8.37 8.13
CA LYS A 10 -3.30 -8.42 7.56
C LYS A 10 -2.32 -7.52 8.32
N ILE A 11 -2.76 -6.35 8.76
CA ILE A 11 -1.96 -5.48 9.65
C ILE A 11 -1.66 -6.22 10.95
N VAL A 12 -2.70 -6.81 11.56
CA VAL A 12 -2.57 -7.57 12.81
C VAL A 12 -1.61 -8.74 12.63
N GLU A 13 -1.74 -9.52 11.56
CA GLU A 13 -0.81 -10.60 11.26
C GLU A 13 0.64 -10.10 11.20
N LEU A 14 0.91 -9.02 10.47
CA LEU A 14 2.26 -8.47 10.33
C LEU A 14 2.83 -8.04 11.70
N ILE A 15 2.02 -7.30 12.48
CA ILE A 15 2.42 -6.84 13.82
C ILE A 15 2.68 -8.04 14.73
N GLU A 16 1.75 -8.98 14.85
CA GLU A 16 1.89 -10.13 15.75
C GLU A 16 3.05 -11.06 15.33
N ARG A 17 3.30 -11.20 14.02
CA ARG A 17 4.45 -11.96 13.49
C ARG A 17 5.77 -11.32 13.89
N SER A 18 5.83 -10.00 13.91
CA SER A 18 7.04 -9.27 14.32
C SER A 18 7.26 -9.35 15.84
N ILE A 19 6.20 -9.35 16.64
CA ILE A 19 6.27 -9.51 18.11
C ILE A 19 6.69 -10.93 18.47
N SER A 20 6.21 -11.94 17.72
CA SER A 20 6.52 -13.36 17.95
C SER A 20 7.03 -14.05 16.67
N PRO A 21 8.30 -13.84 16.26
CA PRO A 21 8.83 -14.32 14.98
C PRO A 21 8.82 -15.84 14.79
N SER A 22 8.84 -16.60 15.88
CA SER A 22 8.81 -18.07 15.86
C SER A 22 7.40 -18.66 15.75
N SER A 23 6.36 -17.83 15.81
CA SER A 23 4.96 -18.30 15.79
C SER A 23 4.46 -18.55 14.38
N VAL A 24 3.57 -19.52 14.24
CA VAL A 24 2.81 -19.76 13.01
C VAL A 24 1.53 -18.94 13.09
N ILE A 25 1.37 -17.98 12.17
CA ILE A 25 0.20 -17.10 12.11
C ILE A 25 -0.58 -17.38 10.83
N ARG A 26 -1.90 -17.55 10.96
CA ARG A 26 -2.83 -17.87 9.87
C ARG A 26 -4.10 -17.04 10.00
N GLN A 27 -4.62 -16.56 8.88
CA GLN A 27 -5.85 -15.77 8.81
C GLN A 27 -7.06 -16.59 8.39
N ASN A 28 -8.26 -16.14 8.77
CA ASN A 28 -9.55 -16.70 8.38
C ASN A 28 -9.61 -18.24 8.53
N VAL A 29 -9.25 -18.72 9.72
CA VAL A 29 -9.10 -20.14 10.01
C VAL A 29 -10.37 -20.68 10.66
N PHE A 30 -10.85 -21.82 10.17
CA PHE A 30 -11.95 -22.55 10.80
C PHE A 30 -11.37 -23.58 11.77
N LEU A 31 -11.48 -23.31 13.08
CA LEU A 31 -11.08 -24.26 14.11
C LEU A 31 -12.26 -25.15 14.52
N PRO A 32 -12.02 -26.45 14.81
CA PRO A 32 -13.06 -27.35 15.27
C PRO A 32 -13.53 -26.96 16.68
N VAL A 33 -14.84 -27.10 16.94
CA VAL A 33 -15.38 -27.01 18.29
C VAL A 33 -15.12 -28.33 19.00
N LEU A 34 -14.39 -28.28 20.12
CA LEU A 34 -13.85 -29.47 20.81
C LEU A 34 -14.88 -30.56 21.09
N ASN A 35 -16.08 -30.15 21.50
CA ASN A 35 -17.15 -31.06 21.93
C ASN A 35 -18.29 -31.18 20.91
N SER A 36 -18.03 -30.88 19.63
CA SER A 36 -19.09 -30.95 18.62
C SER A 36 -19.32 -32.38 18.10
N PRO A 37 -20.50 -32.99 18.36
CA PRO A 37 -20.82 -34.31 17.83
C PRO A 37 -21.05 -34.29 16.30
N THR A 38 -21.27 -33.12 15.72
CA THR A 38 -21.56 -32.92 14.29
C THR A 38 -20.39 -32.30 13.52
N GLY A 39 -19.22 -32.16 14.15
CA GLY A 39 -18.03 -31.59 13.52
C GLY A 39 -18.13 -30.08 13.23
N ARG A 40 -18.86 -29.33 14.06
CA ARG A 40 -18.97 -27.87 13.92
C ARG A 40 -17.61 -27.20 14.04
N THR A 41 -17.44 -26.11 13.32
CA THR A 41 -16.28 -25.24 13.38
C THR A 41 -16.68 -23.82 13.77
N ARG A 42 -15.71 -23.03 14.23
CA ARG A 42 -15.78 -21.58 14.39
C ARG A 42 -14.73 -20.93 13.51
N GLN A 43 -15.11 -19.90 12.76
CA GLN A 43 -14.14 -19.06 12.07
C GLN A 43 -13.49 -18.12 13.09
N CYS A 44 -12.17 -18.03 13.03
CA CYS A 44 -11.33 -17.11 13.79
C CYS A 44 -10.61 -16.20 12.79
N ASP A 45 -10.52 -14.90 13.08
CA ASP A 45 -9.95 -13.93 12.16
C ASP A 45 -8.44 -14.16 11.99
N VAL A 46 -7.72 -14.31 13.11
CA VAL A 46 -6.32 -14.75 13.10
C VAL A 46 -6.09 -15.81 14.17
N VAL A 47 -5.27 -16.81 13.86
CA VAL A 47 -4.81 -17.85 14.79
C VAL A 47 -3.29 -17.81 14.85
N ILE A 48 -2.76 -17.72 16.07
CA ILE A 48 -1.34 -17.70 16.38
C ILE A 48 -1.01 -18.97 17.16
N GLU A 49 -0.18 -19.82 16.58
CA GLU A 49 0.36 -21.03 17.21
C GLU A 49 1.81 -20.78 17.59
N SER A 50 2.13 -20.96 18.88
CA SER A 50 3.46 -20.69 19.42
C SER A 50 3.97 -21.85 20.27
N GLY A 51 5.30 -22.02 20.30
CA GLY A 51 5.94 -23.12 21.01
C GLY A 51 6.01 -24.41 20.19
N PRO A 52 6.59 -25.47 20.76
CA PRO A 52 6.76 -26.74 20.08
C PRO A 52 5.43 -27.50 19.98
N GLU A 53 5.28 -28.35 18.94
CA GLU A 53 4.02 -29.07 18.63
C GLU A 53 3.40 -29.80 19.84
N PHE A 54 4.21 -30.42 20.69
CA PHE A 54 3.75 -31.16 21.89
C PHE A 54 3.33 -30.26 23.07
N ARG A 55 3.58 -28.95 23.00
CA ARG A 55 3.16 -27.91 23.96
C ARG A 55 2.80 -26.62 23.21
N CYS A 56 2.02 -26.77 22.15
CA CYS A 56 1.58 -25.64 21.34
C CYS A 56 0.60 -24.78 22.14
N ASN A 57 0.86 -23.47 22.19
CA ASN A 57 -0.08 -22.49 22.68
C ASN A 57 -0.83 -21.89 21.49
N VAL A 58 -2.15 -22.00 21.51
CA VAL A 58 -3.05 -21.43 20.52
C VAL A 58 -3.63 -20.14 21.06
N THR A 59 -3.38 -19.03 20.36
CA THR A 59 -4.04 -17.74 20.62
C THR A 59 -4.95 -17.43 19.45
N ILE A 60 -6.20 -17.10 19.73
CA ILE A 60 -7.12 -16.58 18.71
C ILE A 60 -7.19 -15.07 18.82
N VAL A 61 -7.32 -14.40 17.67
CA VAL A 61 -7.45 -12.96 17.57
C VAL A 61 -8.74 -12.64 16.86
N GLU A 62 -9.51 -11.72 17.42
CA GLU A 62 -10.80 -11.29 16.91
C GLU A 62 -10.79 -9.78 16.70
N VAL A 63 -11.23 -9.35 15.52
CA VAL A 63 -11.04 -7.99 15.05
C VAL A 63 -12.39 -7.31 14.81
N GLN A 64 -12.60 -6.17 15.47
CA GLN A 64 -13.71 -5.27 15.18
C GLN A 64 -13.22 -4.04 14.41
N ASP A 65 -13.35 -4.07 13.08
CA ASP A 65 -13.00 -2.95 12.19
C ASP A 65 -14.16 -1.94 12.00
N ARG A 66 -15.27 -2.09 12.73
CA ARG A 66 -16.45 -1.22 12.58
C ARG A 66 -16.25 0.12 13.28
N LYS A 67 -16.93 1.15 12.80
CA LYS A 67 -16.99 2.48 13.46
C LYS A 67 -17.69 2.47 14.83
N SER A 68 -18.34 1.37 15.20
CA SER A 68 -19.06 1.20 16.47
C SER A 68 -18.18 0.51 17.51
N GLN A 69 -18.32 0.90 18.78
CA GLN A 69 -17.73 0.18 19.91
C GLN A 69 -18.16 -1.29 19.94
N VAL A 70 -17.26 -2.15 20.41
CA VAL A 70 -17.60 -3.54 20.73
C VAL A 70 -18.62 -3.53 21.85
N ASN A 71 -19.75 -4.20 21.64
CA ASN A 71 -20.76 -4.38 22.68
C ASN A 71 -20.47 -5.66 23.49
N ILE A 72 -21.05 -5.75 24.69
CA ILE A 72 -20.80 -6.86 25.60
C ILE A 72 -21.23 -8.23 25.04
N ALA A 73 -22.28 -8.26 24.20
CA ALA A 73 -22.74 -9.51 23.59
C ALA A 73 -21.73 -10.06 22.58
N THR A 74 -21.15 -9.19 21.74
CA THR A 74 -20.06 -9.56 20.83
C THR A 74 -18.84 -10.04 21.59
N PHE A 75 -18.46 -9.34 22.67
CA PHE A 75 -17.33 -9.76 23.50
C PHE A 75 -17.57 -11.13 24.17
N ASN A 76 -18.76 -11.38 24.69
CA ASN A 76 -19.13 -12.68 25.26
C ASN A 76 -19.15 -13.80 24.22
N ASP A 77 -19.52 -13.52 22.97
CA ASP A 77 -19.42 -14.48 21.87
C ASP A 77 -17.95 -14.84 21.59
N TRP A 78 -17.03 -13.87 21.62
CA TRP A 78 -15.60 -14.14 21.50
C TRP A 78 -15.04 -14.98 22.66
N LEU A 79 -15.49 -14.73 23.90
CA LEU A 79 -15.13 -15.58 25.05
C LEU A 79 -15.67 -17.01 24.89
N THR A 80 -16.90 -17.14 24.43
CA THR A 80 -17.49 -18.46 24.14
C THR A 80 -16.70 -19.16 23.03
N LYS A 81 -16.28 -18.41 22.00
CA LYS A 81 -15.44 -18.93 20.90
C LYS A 81 -14.10 -19.44 21.42
N LEU A 82 -13.44 -18.70 22.30
CA LEU A 82 -12.18 -19.09 22.97
C LEU A 82 -12.33 -20.45 23.66
N ASP A 83 -13.41 -20.64 24.43
CA ASP A 83 -13.70 -21.91 25.11
C ASP A 83 -14.08 -23.03 24.12
N ASP A 84 -14.94 -22.74 23.14
CA ASP A 84 -15.43 -23.70 22.13
C ASP A 84 -14.27 -24.36 21.36
N VAL A 85 -13.28 -23.56 20.95
CA VAL A 85 -12.13 -24.04 20.14
C VAL A 85 -10.94 -24.50 21.00
N GLY A 86 -11.02 -24.33 22.33
CA GLY A 86 -9.96 -24.73 23.25
C GLY A 86 -8.68 -23.91 23.18
N ALA A 87 -8.76 -22.66 22.73
CA ALA A 87 -7.58 -21.81 22.66
C ALA A 87 -7.13 -21.35 24.06
N ASN A 88 -5.82 -21.11 24.20
CA ASN A 88 -5.19 -20.71 25.45
C ASN A 88 -5.48 -19.25 25.78
N SER A 89 -5.43 -18.38 24.76
CA SER A 89 -5.62 -16.94 24.91
C SER A 89 -6.46 -16.34 23.79
N LEU A 90 -7.07 -15.19 24.08
CA LEU A 90 -7.83 -14.37 23.15
C LEU A 90 -7.25 -12.95 23.11
N ILE A 91 -6.98 -12.42 21.92
CA ILE A 91 -6.65 -11.01 21.70
C ILE A 91 -7.85 -10.37 21.00
N CYS A 92 -8.44 -9.36 21.63
CA CYS A 92 -9.56 -8.59 21.07
C CYS A 92 -9.07 -7.25 20.56
N ILE A 93 -9.26 -6.97 19.27
CA ILE A 93 -8.77 -5.77 18.61
C ILE A 93 -9.93 -4.88 18.18
N SER A 94 -9.85 -3.59 18.48
CA SER A 94 -10.91 -2.63 18.10
C SER A 94 -10.34 -1.25 17.76
N ARG A 95 -10.84 -0.63 16.68
CA ARG A 95 -10.57 0.78 16.35
C ARG A 95 -11.24 1.77 17.32
N LYS A 96 -12.18 1.31 18.13
CA LYS A 96 -12.86 2.10 19.16
C LYS A 96 -12.50 1.62 20.55
N GLU A 97 -12.43 2.55 21.50
CA GLU A 97 -12.17 2.23 22.90
C GLU A 97 -13.19 1.22 23.43
N PHE A 98 -12.70 0.22 24.17
CA PHE A 98 -13.55 -0.76 24.83
C PHE A 98 -14.33 -0.12 26.00
N PRO A 99 -15.65 -0.34 26.10
CA PRO A 99 -16.44 0.04 27.27
C PRO A 99 -15.90 -0.53 28.58
N GLU A 100 -16.14 0.14 29.71
CA GLU A 100 -15.65 -0.32 31.03
C GLU A 100 -16.23 -1.69 31.41
N SER A 101 -17.46 -2.00 30.99
CA SER A 101 -18.05 -3.33 31.21
C SER A 101 -17.25 -4.46 30.54
N ILE A 102 -16.65 -4.21 29.37
CA ILE A 102 -15.77 -5.18 28.71
C ILE A 102 -14.40 -5.23 29.40
N LYS A 103 -13.84 -4.07 29.75
CA LYS A 103 -12.57 -3.99 30.48
C LYS A 103 -12.64 -4.73 31.82
N GLU A 104 -13.74 -4.59 32.55
CA GLU A 104 -13.99 -5.29 33.81
C GLU A 104 -14.01 -6.81 33.61
N VAL A 105 -14.79 -7.33 32.64
CA VAL A 105 -14.84 -8.77 32.37
C VAL A 105 -13.47 -9.29 31.89
N ALA A 106 -12.77 -8.55 31.03
CA ALA A 106 -11.42 -8.92 30.59
C ALA A 106 -10.43 -9.02 31.76
N ARG A 107 -10.47 -8.08 32.72
CA ARG A 107 -9.64 -8.14 33.93
C ARG A 107 -9.90 -9.42 34.74
N PHE A 108 -11.15 -9.88 34.83
CA PHE A 108 -11.49 -11.13 35.50
C PHE A 108 -10.95 -12.38 34.79
N GLN A 109 -10.72 -12.31 33.47
CA GLN A 109 -10.08 -13.38 32.70
C GLN A 109 -8.54 -13.38 32.82
N GLY A 110 -7.96 -12.33 33.41
CA GLY A 110 -6.51 -12.18 33.58
C GLY A 110 -5.77 -12.17 32.23
N ASN A 111 -4.59 -12.81 32.18
CA ASN A 111 -3.74 -12.85 30.98
C ASN A 111 -4.31 -13.72 29.84
N ARG A 112 -5.46 -14.37 30.07
CA ARG A 112 -6.15 -15.17 29.06
C ARG A 112 -6.80 -14.29 27.99
N VAL A 113 -7.15 -13.05 28.32
CA VAL A 113 -7.82 -12.13 27.40
C VAL A 113 -7.08 -10.80 27.38
N LEU A 114 -6.60 -10.41 26.21
CA LEU A 114 -5.90 -9.16 25.97
C LEU A 114 -6.78 -8.23 25.13
N LEU A 115 -6.88 -6.97 25.54
CA LEU A 115 -7.60 -5.94 24.80
C LEU A 115 -6.60 -5.02 24.12
N VAL A 116 -6.76 -4.83 22.81
CA VAL A 116 -5.91 -3.97 22.00
C VAL A 116 -6.76 -2.93 21.27
N ASN A 117 -6.34 -1.67 21.36
CA ASN A 117 -6.95 -0.58 20.63
C ASN A 117 -6.06 -0.12 19.49
N LEU A 118 -6.66 0.07 18.31
CA LEU A 118 -6.04 0.80 17.21
C LEU A 118 -6.57 2.24 17.24
N LYS A 119 -5.85 3.15 17.92
CA LYS A 119 -6.29 4.53 18.14
C LYS A 119 -5.64 5.45 17.13
N GLU A 120 -6.41 6.33 16.50
CA GLU A 120 -5.83 7.40 15.68
C GLU A 120 -5.06 8.37 16.60
N GLU A 121 -3.84 8.66 16.24
CA GLU A 121 -2.91 9.50 17.01
C GLU A 121 -2.59 10.76 16.22
N ASN A 122 -2.24 11.83 16.92
CA ASN A 122 -1.64 12.98 16.27
C ASN A 122 -0.16 12.64 15.97
N PRO A 123 0.30 12.71 14.71
CA PRO A 123 1.72 12.52 14.39
C PRO A 123 2.67 13.36 15.26
N ASP A 124 2.23 14.57 15.64
CA ASP A 124 3.03 15.54 16.41
C ASP A 124 3.22 15.15 17.88
N THR A 125 2.36 14.28 18.41
CA THR A 125 2.42 13.83 19.82
C THR A 125 3.18 12.53 19.98
N LEU A 126 3.46 11.83 18.89
CA LEU A 126 4.22 10.59 18.94
C LEU A 126 5.71 10.90 19.12
N PRO A 127 6.47 10.09 19.89
CA PRO A 127 7.93 10.20 19.99
C PRO A 127 8.63 9.74 18.70
N LEU A 128 7.98 9.95 17.56
CA LEU A 128 8.39 9.66 16.21
C LEU A 128 8.93 10.94 15.57
N ASN A 129 9.69 11.74 16.33
CA ASN A 129 10.25 13.03 15.92
C ASN A 129 11.12 12.99 14.64
N PHE A 130 11.27 11.82 14.00
CA PHE A 130 12.02 11.57 12.78
C PHE A 130 11.24 10.74 11.72
N LEU A 131 9.98 10.34 11.98
CA LEU A 131 9.16 9.55 11.03
C LEU A 131 7.89 10.33 10.64
N SER A 132 8.05 11.26 9.72
CA SER A 132 6.91 11.73 8.93
C SER A 132 6.86 10.91 7.64
N PHE A 133 5.92 9.96 7.56
CA PHE A 133 5.70 9.19 6.34
C PHE A 133 4.79 9.94 5.39
N TYR A 134 5.29 10.07 4.16
CA TYR A 134 4.54 10.60 3.06
C TYR A 134 4.47 9.58 1.94
N VAL A 135 3.32 9.54 1.27
CA VAL A 135 3.20 8.90 -0.02
C VAL A 135 3.52 9.94 -1.08
N ALA A 136 4.63 9.73 -1.79
CA ALA A 136 4.89 10.44 -3.03
C ALA A 136 4.05 9.80 -4.14
N TYR A 137 3.16 10.58 -4.73
CA TYR A 137 2.39 10.22 -5.91
C TYR A 137 2.83 11.12 -7.06
N GLU A 138 3.29 10.49 -8.13
CA GLU A 138 3.72 11.15 -9.34
C GLU A 138 3.08 10.48 -10.55
N ASN A 139 2.40 11.25 -11.39
CA ASN A 139 1.81 10.75 -12.61
C ASN A 139 1.91 11.77 -13.75
N VAL A 140 2.08 11.27 -14.97
CA VAL A 140 2.12 12.08 -16.19
C VAL A 140 1.02 11.61 -17.11
N SER A 141 0.19 12.54 -17.58
CA SER A 141 -0.79 12.30 -18.64
C SER A 141 -0.48 13.19 -19.85
N ILE A 142 -0.52 12.61 -21.05
CA ILE A 142 -0.45 13.37 -22.30
C ILE A 142 -1.88 13.57 -22.81
N ASN A 143 -2.33 14.82 -22.77
CA ASN A 143 -3.69 15.22 -23.12
C ASN A 143 -3.82 15.51 -24.62
N GLY A 144 -2.70 15.84 -25.28
CA GLY A 144 -2.65 16.12 -26.71
C GLY A 144 -1.22 16.05 -27.27
N ILE A 145 -1.11 15.73 -28.55
CA ILE A 145 0.14 15.78 -29.31
C ILE A 145 -0.05 16.86 -30.38
N ASP A 146 0.59 18.01 -30.20
CA ASP A 146 0.44 19.17 -31.09
C ASP A 146 1.26 19.01 -32.37
N ALA A 147 2.43 18.36 -32.25
CA ALA A 147 3.28 18.05 -33.39
C ALA A 147 4.09 16.78 -33.11
N LEU A 148 4.26 15.93 -34.12
CA LEU A 148 5.13 14.77 -34.08
C LEU A 148 5.80 14.63 -35.45
N SER A 149 7.12 14.46 -35.45
CA SER A 149 7.88 14.16 -36.66
C SER A 149 9.01 13.21 -36.35
N CYS A 150 9.25 12.28 -37.26
CA CYS A 150 10.30 11.28 -37.13
C CYS A 150 11.33 11.41 -38.25
N CYS A 151 12.60 11.24 -37.93
CA CYS A 151 13.67 11.10 -38.92
C CYS A 151 14.26 9.69 -38.88
N VAL A 152 14.56 9.11 -40.03
CA VAL A 152 15.27 7.83 -40.14
C VAL A 152 16.62 8.05 -40.81
N GLU A 153 17.54 7.11 -40.61
CA GLU A 153 18.80 7.09 -41.35
C GLU A 153 18.53 6.90 -42.86
N LYS A 154 19.33 7.59 -43.69
CA LYS A 154 19.22 7.54 -45.15
C LYS A 154 19.27 6.09 -45.63
N GLY A 155 18.20 5.63 -46.29
CA GLY A 155 18.09 4.27 -46.85
C GLY A 155 16.85 3.50 -46.41
N ASN A 156 16.18 3.91 -45.32
CA ASN A 156 14.88 3.36 -44.92
C ASN A 156 13.75 4.16 -45.61
N THR A 157 13.05 3.53 -46.55
CA THR A 157 12.13 4.18 -47.50
C THR A 157 10.68 4.35 -47.03
N ASP A 158 10.29 3.89 -45.84
CA ASP A 158 8.87 3.78 -45.46
C ASP A 158 8.31 4.91 -44.55
N LEU A 159 9.02 6.04 -44.45
CA LEU A 159 8.71 7.11 -43.50
C LEU A 159 7.43 7.92 -43.80
N ALA A 160 6.97 7.97 -45.05
CA ALA A 160 5.80 8.76 -45.43
C ALA A 160 4.50 8.30 -44.73
N SER A 161 4.50 7.05 -44.25
CA SER A 161 3.39 6.47 -43.49
C SER A 161 3.35 6.92 -42.02
N LEU A 162 4.49 7.35 -41.43
CA LEU A 162 4.56 7.84 -40.04
C LEU A 162 4.03 9.26 -39.90
N ASP A 163 4.42 10.15 -40.81
CA ASP A 163 4.03 11.58 -40.76
C ASP A 163 2.53 11.79 -41.03
N SER A 164 1.80 10.77 -41.50
CA SER A 164 0.38 10.83 -41.82
C SER A 164 -0.53 10.07 -40.85
N GLN A 165 0.03 9.27 -39.92
CA GLN A 165 -0.77 8.55 -38.93
C GLN A 165 -1.10 9.45 -37.73
N ILE A 166 -2.40 9.50 -37.40
CA ILE A 166 -2.86 10.06 -36.13
C ILE A 166 -2.42 9.10 -35.04
N MET A 167 -1.32 9.44 -34.39
CA MET A 167 -0.77 8.68 -33.28
C MET A 167 -1.54 8.94 -32.00
N HIS A 168 -2.02 7.90 -31.34
CA HIS A 168 -2.63 8.03 -30.02
C HIS A 168 -1.57 7.91 -28.92
N SER A 169 -1.75 8.68 -27.83
CA SER A 169 -0.75 8.75 -26.75
C SER A 169 -0.49 7.41 -26.05
N ASN A 170 -1.45 6.47 -26.10
CA ASN A 170 -1.36 5.18 -25.43
C ASN A 170 -0.88 4.03 -26.36
N GLU A 171 -0.60 4.32 -27.63
CA GLU A 171 -0.15 3.30 -28.59
C GLU A 171 1.26 2.80 -28.27
N LYS A 172 1.38 1.50 -28.02
CA LYS A 172 2.66 0.84 -27.71
C LYS A 172 3.42 0.47 -28.97
N ILE A 173 3.95 1.48 -29.67
CA ILE A 173 4.74 1.26 -30.88
C ILE A 173 6.21 1.71 -30.74
N TRP A 174 6.59 2.31 -29.62
CA TRP A 174 7.97 2.77 -29.41
C TRP A 174 8.78 1.69 -28.71
N SER A 175 10.07 1.59 -28.98
CA SER A 175 10.94 0.63 -28.28
C SER A 175 12.37 1.15 -28.20
N ARG A 176 13.09 0.77 -27.13
CA ARG A 176 14.52 1.06 -26.96
C ARG A 176 15.40 -0.16 -27.22
N ASP A 177 14.83 -1.36 -27.23
CA ASP A 177 15.52 -2.66 -27.23
C ASP A 177 15.03 -3.61 -28.33
N LYS A 178 13.99 -3.24 -29.09
CA LYS A 178 13.29 -4.09 -30.07
C LYS A 178 12.56 -5.31 -29.47
N ALA A 179 12.33 -5.31 -28.16
CA ALA A 179 11.64 -6.39 -27.45
C ALA A 179 10.45 -5.86 -26.65
N SER A 180 10.65 -4.73 -25.97
CA SER A 180 9.66 -4.10 -25.10
C SER A 180 9.07 -2.89 -25.82
N ASN A 181 7.76 -2.95 -26.11
CA ASN A 181 7.04 -1.82 -26.68
C ASN A 181 6.48 -0.92 -25.56
N MET A 182 6.58 0.38 -25.78
CA MET A 182 6.12 1.43 -24.89
C MET A 182 5.33 2.49 -25.67
N SER A 183 4.49 3.19 -24.95
CA SER A 183 3.73 4.36 -25.40
C SER A 183 4.58 5.62 -25.40
N ILE A 184 4.10 6.67 -26.08
CA ILE A 184 4.77 7.98 -26.02
C ILE A 184 4.70 8.57 -24.61
N VAL A 185 3.63 8.25 -23.84
CA VAL A 185 3.53 8.61 -22.42
C VAL A 185 4.66 7.97 -21.63
N GLU A 186 4.84 6.65 -21.72
CA GLU A 186 5.93 5.93 -21.03
C GLU A 186 7.31 6.45 -21.46
N LEU A 187 7.49 6.82 -22.74
CA LEU A 187 8.74 7.37 -23.26
C LEU A 187 9.07 8.76 -22.68
N LEU A 188 8.09 9.66 -22.62
CA LEU A 188 8.29 11.06 -22.24
C LEU A 188 8.12 11.32 -20.74
N SER A 189 7.44 10.44 -19.99
CA SER A 189 7.17 10.62 -18.57
C SER A 189 8.42 10.95 -17.74
N PRO A 190 9.58 10.25 -17.89
CA PRO A 190 10.77 10.58 -17.13
C PRO A 190 11.28 12.00 -17.40
N LEU A 191 11.20 12.47 -18.65
CA LEU A 191 11.67 13.79 -19.04
C LEU A 191 10.73 14.90 -18.53
N ILE A 192 9.41 14.65 -18.58
CA ILE A 192 8.42 15.56 -18.02
C ILE A 192 8.61 15.68 -16.49
N LYS A 193 8.90 14.58 -15.80
CA LYS A 193 9.24 14.60 -14.36
C LYS A 193 10.49 15.43 -14.08
N GLU A 194 11.54 15.28 -14.89
CA GLU A 194 12.78 16.06 -14.76
C GLU A 194 12.57 17.57 -14.94
N LEU A 195 11.67 17.99 -15.83
CA LEU A 195 11.32 19.42 -16.01
C LEU A 195 10.72 20.05 -14.76
N HIS A 196 10.15 19.23 -13.87
CA HIS A 196 9.33 19.65 -12.72
C HIS A 196 9.78 19.00 -11.41
N CYS A 197 11.07 18.69 -11.28
CA CYS A 197 11.63 17.95 -10.15
C CYS A 197 11.28 18.55 -8.78
N ASP A 198 11.13 19.87 -8.69
CA ASP A 198 10.82 20.60 -7.47
C ASP A 198 9.35 21.08 -7.38
N SER A 199 8.56 20.83 -8.42
CA SER A 199 7.19 21.33 -8.51
C SER A 199 6.22 20.42 -7.77
N LYS A 200 5.35 21.01 -6.94
CA LYS A 200 4.25 20.32 -6.25
C LYS A 200 2.89 20.69 -6.85
N GLY A 201 1.95 19.76 -6.79
CA GLY A 201 0.59 19.89 -7.30
C GLY A 201 0.45 19.47 -8.76
N ILE A 202 -0.63 19.95 -9.38
CA ILE A 202 -0.95 19.65 -10.77
C ILE A 202 -0.43 20.77 -11.67
N ILE A 203 0.44 20.42 -12.59
CA ILE A 203 0.94 21.29 -13.65
C ILE A 203 0.28 20.89 -14.95
N LYS A 204 -0.14 21.86 -15.74
CA LYS A 204 -0.59 21.67 -17.12
C LYS A 204 0.22 22.58 -18.00
N ASP A 205 0.91 22.01 -18.98
CA ASP A 205 1.84 22.77 -19.81
C ASP A 205 2.05 22.09 -21.18
N VAL A 206 2.82 22.77 -22.02
CA VAL A 206 3.24 22.31 -23.34
C VAL A 206 4.75 22.18 -23.37
N ALA A 207 5.26 21.02 -23.77
CA ALA A 207 6.70 20.78 -23.88
C ALA A 207 7.07 20.24 -25.27
N SER A 208 8.24 20.66 -25.74
CA SER A 208 8.86 20.16 -26.97
C SER A 208 10.08 19.33 -26.64
N PHE A 209 10.14 18.12 -27.18
CA PHE A 209 11.23 17.17 -26.99
C PHE A 209 11.85 16.82 -28.35
N THR A 210 13.17 17.00 -28.46
CA THR A 210 13.94 16.75 -29.69
C THR A 210 15.06 15.76 -29.43
N PHE A 211 15.00 14.63 -30.13
CA PHE A 211 15.99 13.54 -30.10
C PHE A 211 16.59 13.26 -31.47
N GLN A 212 16.33 14.12 -32.46
CA GLN A 212 16.64 13.92 -33.87
C GLN A 212 18.10 13.54 -34.15
N ASN A 213 19.05 14.03 -33.33
CA ASN A 213 20.49 13.86 -33.52
C ASN A 213 21.22 13.28 -32.30
N ASP A 214 20.50 12.87 -31.25
CA ASP A 214 21.17 12.31 -30.07
C ASP A 214 21.54 10.85 -30.31
N ARG A 215 22.80 10.61 -30.72
CA ARG A 215 23.32 9.26 -30.99
C ARG A 215 23.33 8.35 -29.76
N ARG A 216 23.19 8.90 -28.55
CA ARG A 216 23.12 8.12 -27.29
C ARG A 216 21.72 7.58 -27.05
N LEU A 217 20.70 8.21 -27.62
CA LEU A 217 19.32 7.76 -27.53
C LEU A 217 18.99 6.87 -28.72
N VAL A 218 18.85 5.58 -28.43
CA VAL A 218 18.39 4.60 -29.40
C VAL A 218 16.89 4.44 -29.23
N LEU A 219 16.13 4.88 -30.23
CA LEU A 219 14.68 4.74 -30.30
C LEU A 219 14.29 4.05 -31.60
N TYR A 220 13.36 3.12 -31.48
CA TYR A 220 12.75 2.39 -32.58
C TYR A 220 11.24 2.63 -32.60
N CYS A 221 10.68 2.67 -33.79
CA CYS A 221 9.24 2.59 -34.02
C CYS A 221 8.93 1.21 -34.61
N ASN A 222 7.97 0.50 -34.01
CA ASN A 222 7.47 -0.78 -34.47
C ASN A 222 6.32 -0.53 -35.45
N MET A 223 6.56 -0.84 -36.73
CA MET A 223 5.55 -0.78 -37.77
C MET A 223 5.40 -2.15 -38.37
N ASN A 224 4.18 -2.70 -38.31
CA ASN A 224 3.85 -3.99 -38.92
C ASN A 224 4.80 -5.13 -38.51
N GLY A 225 5.37 -5.07 -37.30
CA GLY A 225 6.30 -6.08 -36.77
C GLY A 225 7.78 -5.80 -37.05
N GLU A 226 8.11 -4.73 -37.78
CA GLU A 226 9.49 -4.32 -38.03
C GLU A 226 9.89 -3.12 -37.16
N TYR A 227 11.11 -3.16 -36.62
CA TYR A 227 11.65 -2.08 -35.79
C TYR A 227 12.55 -1.16 -36.60
N ILE A 228 12.07 0.05 -36.84
CA ILE A 228 12.76 1.08 -37.61
C ILE A 228 13.41 2.06 -36.64
N ARG A 229 14.72 2.31 -36.77
CA ARG A 229 15.40 3.32 -35.94
C ARG A 229 14.94 4.70 -36.34
N VAL A 230 14.51 5.48 -35.36
CA VAL A 230 13.96 6.83 -35.55
C VAL A 230 14.59 7.82 -34.59
N GLY A 231 14.85 9.04 -35.05
CA GLY A 231 14.97 10.22 -34.21
C GLY A 231 13.61 10.90 -34.15
N LEU A 232 13.24 11.43 -32.99
CA LEU A 232 11.89 11.92 -32.72
C LEU A 232 11.93 13.41 -32.36
N ASN A 233 11.02 14.19 -32.92
CA ASN A 233 10.66 15.52 -32.44
C ASN A 233 9.17 15.53 -32.13
N VAL A 234 8.81 15.92 -30.91
CA VAL A 234 7.42 15.88 -30.47
C VAL A 234 7.09 17.08 -29.58
N VAL A 235 5.92 17.68 -29.81
CA VAL A 235 5.33 18.72 -28.97
C VAL A 235 4.07 18.15 -28.35
N VAL A 236 3.99 18.14 -27.02
CA VAL A 236 2.89 17.53 -26.27
C VAL A 236 2.28 18.50 -25.27
N GLN A 237 0.96 18.45 -25.16
CA GLN A 237 0.21 19.02 -24.04
C GLN A 237 0.10 17.96 -22.96
N TYR A 238 0.58 18.25 -21.76
CA TYR A 238 0.61 17.27 -20.67
C TYR A 238 0.02 17.84 -19.38
N ALA A 239 -0.39 16.93 -18.50
CA ALA A 239 -0.53 17.22 -17.09
C ALA A 239 0.49 16.39 -16.30
N TYR A 240 1.21 17.05 -15.38
CA TYR A 240 2.06 16.41 -14.41
C TYR A 240 1.45 16.60 -13.02
N ASP A 241 1.16 15.49 -12.36
CA ASP A 241 0.47 15.43 -11.09
C ASP A 241 1.48 14.93 -10.04
N ASN A 242 1.96 15.82 -9.17
CA ASN A 242 2.97 15.50 -8.15
C ASN A 242 2.49 15.91 -6.76
N HIS A 243 2.16 14.92 -5.94
CA HIS A 243 1.72 15.15 -4.57
C HIS A 243 2.58 14.42 -3.56
N LEU A 244 2.90 15.12 -2.49
CA LEU A 244 3.45 14.54 -1.28
C LEU A 244 2.34 14.49 -0.24
N LEU A 245 1.74 13.32 -0.07
CA LEU A 245 0.53 13.15 0.72
C LEU A 245 0.88 12.71 2.14
N PRO A 246 0.48 13.45 3.19
CA PRO A 246 0.72 13.05 4.57
C PRO A 246 -0.11 11.81 4.91
N MET A 247 0.51 10.86 5.61
CA MET A 247 -0.20 9.71 6.15
C MET A 247 -0.77 10.04 7.53
N THR A 248 -1.97 9.54 7.84
CA THR A 248 -2.48 9.48 9.20
C THR A 248 -1.78 8.36 9.96
N VAL A 249 -1.77 8.43 11.28
CA VAL A 249 -1.10 7.43 12.12
C VAL A 249 -2.05 6.92 13.18
N SER A 250 -2.01 5.61 13.42
CA SER A 250 -2.71 4.97 14.53
C SER A 250 -1.74 4.19 15.40
N SER A 251 -1.93 4.21 16.72
CA SER A 251 -1.21 3.37 17.67
C SER A 251 -1.93 2.03 17.85
N TYR A 252 -1.19 0.93 17.80
CA TYR A 252 -1.63 -0.41 18.20
C TYR A 252 -1.24 -0.59 19.67
N GLU A 253 -2.20 -0.32 20.57
CA GLU A 253 -1.98 -0.22 22.00
C GLU A 253 -2.67 -1.36 22.76
N GLN A 254 -1.89 -2.16 23.49
CA GLN A 254 -2.43 -3.15 24.41
C GLN A 254 -2.75 -2.49 25.74
N ILE A 255 -4.01 -2.61 26.19
CA ILE A 255 -4.46 -2.04 27.46
C ILE A 255 -3.63 -2.63 28.60
N GLY A 256 -2.98 -1.75 29.37
CA GLY A 256 -2.11 -2.12 30.50
C GLY A 256 -0.65 -2.37 30.14
N HIS A 257 -0.29 -2.42 28.86
CA HIS A 257 1.08 -2.65 28.38
C HIS A 257 1.61 -1.56 27.44
N GLY A 258 0.74 -0.66 26.97
CA GLY A 258 1.11 0.49 26.15
C GLY A 258 1.20 0.15 24.66
N VAL A 259 1.86 1.02 23.91
CA VAL A 259 1.93 0.95 22.44
C VAL A 259 2.95 -0.10 22.01
N LEU A 260 2.51 -1.07 21.19
CA LEU A 260 3.36 -2.13 20.64
C LEU A 260 3.79 -1.83 19.20
N ALA A 261 2.94 -1.13 18.44
CA ALA A 261 3.21 -0.76 17.05
C ALA A 261 2.46 0.51 16.66
N TRP A 262 2.78 1.04 15.48
CA TRP A 262 2.08 2.11 14.80
C TRP A 262 1.66 1.65 13.40
N VAL A 263 0.58 2.22 12.89
CA VAL A 263 0.09 1.96 11.54
C VAL A 263 -0.09 3.30 10.87
N PHE A 264 0.69 3.56 9.83
CA PHE A 264 0.53 4.74 8.99
C PHE A 264 -0.42 4.40 7.86
N GLU A 265 -1.47 5.19 7.67
CA GLU A 265 -2.51 4.94 6.69
C GLU A 265 -2.71 6.16 5.79
N ILE A 266 -3.00 5.93 4.52
CA ILE A 266 -3.54 6.96 3.63
C ILE A 266 -4.66 6.37 2.80
N ASP A 267 -5.71 7.16 2.66
CA ASP A 267 -6.82 6.96 1.75
C ASP A 267 -7.03 8.30 1.01
N HIS A 268 -6.63 8.33 -0.26
CA HIS A 268 -6.64 9.57 -1.05
C HIS A 268 -7.16 9.33 -2.47
N GLU A 269 -8.04 10.22 -2.93
CA GLU A 269 -8.59 10.18 -4.28
C GLU A 269 -7.73 11.06 -5.21
N THR A 270 -7.15 10.46 -6.25
CA THR A 270 -6.41 11.19 -7.28
C THR A 270 -7.24 11.33 -8.55
N SER A 271 -6.72 12.09 -9.51
CA SER A 271 -7.28 12.17 -10.86
C SER A 271 -7.32 10.82 -11.60
N HIS A 272 -6.53 9.83 -11.18
CA HIS A 272 -6.36 8.52 -11.84
C HIS A 272 -6.94 7.36 -11.03
N GLY A 273 -7.58 7.65 -9.91
CA GLY A 273 -8.19 6.67 -9.02
C GLY A 273 -7.66 6.76 -7.60
N LYS A 274 -7.95 5.74 -6.82
CA LYS A 274 -7.75 5.80 -5.38
C LYS A 274 -6.41 5.21 -4.95
N ILE A 275 -5.73 5.91 -4.05
CA ILE A 275 -4.55 5.42 -3.33
C ILE A 275 -5.00 4.98 -1.95
N ARG A 276 -4.78 3.70 -1.62
CA ARG A 276 -4.87 3.20 -0.26
C ARG A 276 -3.58 2.48 0.11
N THR A 277 -2.85 3.04 1.06
CA THR A 277 -1.59 2.46 1.51
C THR A 277 -1.56 2.42 3.03
N LYS A 278 -1.11 1.30 3.58
CA LYS A 278 -0.91 1.11 5.02
C LYS A 278 0.49 0.58 5.29
N VAL A 279 1.15 1.14 6.29
CA VAL A 279 2.54 0.86 6.65
C VAL A 279 2.61 0.60 8.15
N PRO A 280 2.65 -0.67 8.58
CA PRO A 280 2.87 -1.01 9.97
C PRO A 280 4.34 -0.77 10.36
N VAL A 281 4.56 -0.22 11.54
CA VAL A 281 5.89 0.10 12.09
C VAL A 281 5.94 -0.35 13.53
N ILE A 282 6.97 -1.10 13.90
CA ILE A 282 7.15 -1.59 15.26
C ILE A 282 8.39 -0.97 15.90
N LYS A 283 8.41 -0.95 17.23
CA LYS A 283 9.60 -0.59 18.00
C LYS A 283 10.56 -1.78 18.02
N HIS A 284 11.78 -1.57 17.55
CA HIS A 284 12.87 -2.52 17.60
C HIS A 284 13.93 -1.99 18.58
N GLY A 285 14.02 -2.55 19.79
CA GLY A 285 14.94 -2.04 20.84
C GLY A 285 14.62 -0.60 21.30
N ASP A 286 15.53 0.03 22.05
CA ASP A 286 15.18 1.25 22.81
C ASP A 286 14.86 2.48 21.95
N ASN A 287 15.47 2.61 20.75
CA ASN A 287 15.34 3.77 19.85
C ASN A 287 15.34 3.42 18.35
N THR A 288 15.21 2.14 17.98
CA THR A 288 15.12 1.77 16.56
C THR A 288 13.70 1.32 16.22
N TYR A 289 13.35 1.48 14.95
CA TYR A 289 12.01 1.20 14.46
C TYR A 289 12.15 0.41 13.18
N GLU A 290 11.27 -0.56 13.00
CA GLU A 290 11.27 -1.43 11.83
C GLU A 290 9.96 -1.24 11.08
N MET A 291 10.07 -0.94 9.79
CA MET A 291 8.95 -0.90 8.88
C MET A 291 8.66 -2.33 8.41
N LEU A 292 7.42 -2.77 8.60
CA LEU A 292 6.95 -4.06 8.10
C LEU A 292 6.46 -3.93 6.65
N ASP A 293 6.07 -5.04 6.04
CA ASP A 293 5.59 -5.07 4.66
C ASP A 293 4.46 -4.06 4.41
N VAL A 294 4.61 -3.30 3.33
CA VAL A 294 3.65 -2.29 2.91
C VAL A 294 2.42 -2.96 2.32
N ILE A 295 1.24 -2.62 2.85
CA ILE A 295 -0.04 -3.07 2.30
C ILE A 295 -0.52 -1.97 1.36
N ASN A 296 -0.40 -2.21 0.05
CA ASN A 296 -0.81 -1.26 -0.96
C ASN A 296 -1.99 -1.79 -1.78
N ALA A 297 -3.02 -0.96 -1.92
CA ALA A 297 -4.16 -1.17 -2.80
C ALA A 297 -4.35 0.12 -3.60
N THR A 298 -3.59 0.26 -4.68
CA THR A 298 -3.73 1.33 -5.68
C THR A 298 -4.47 0.81 -6.89
N ASP A 299 -5.41 1.61 -7.41
CA ASP A 299 -6.20 1.24 -8.60
C ASP A 299 -5.39 1.28 -9.91
N PHE A 300 -4.14 1.75 -9.86
CA PHE A 300 -3.29 1.99 -11.03
C PHE A 300 -1.81 1.69 -10.75
N ASN A 301 -1.05 1.45 -11.82
CA ASN A 301 0.40 1.26 -11.77
C ASN A 301 1.09 2.60 -11.47
N SER A 302 1.33 2.89 -10.20
CA SER A 302 2.14 4.02 -9.76
C SER A 302 3.28 3.58 -8.86
N GLN A 303 4.37 4.36 -8.88
CA GLN A 303 5.41 4.27 -7.87
C GLN A 303 4.98 5.07 -6.65
N VAL A 304 4.35 4.40 -5.69
CA VAL A 304 4.20 4.93 -4.33
C VAL A 304 5.55 4.75 -3.62
N THR A 305 6.26 5.85 -3.42
CA THR A 305 7.49 5.84 -2.62
C THR A 305 7.18 6.37 -1.23
N ILE A 306 7.46 5.56 -0.21
CA ILE A 306 7.37 5.97 1.19
C ILE A 306 8.71 6.62 1.54
N ARG A 307 8.68 7.91 1.86
CA ARG A 307 9.87 8.64 2.32
C ARG A 307 9.78 8.87 3.82
N SER A 308 10.82 8.46 4.55
CA SER A 308 11.11 9.02 5.87
C SER A 308 11.78 10.38 5.63
N LEU A 309 11.17 11.44 6.15
CA LEU A 309 11.79 12.76 6.14
C LEU A 309 12.31 13.08 7.54
N ASN A 310 13.59 13.48 7.60
CA ASN A 310 14.23 13.97 8.83
C ASN A 310 13.61 15.30 9.31
N GLU A 311 12.88 16.01 8.44
CA GLU A 311 12.20 17.28 8.73
C GLU A 311 10.83 17.32 8.04
N LYS A 312 9.85 18.02 8.64
CA LYS A 312 8.53 18.19 8.01
C LYS A 312 8.68 19.01 6.72
N PRO A 313 8.12 18.54 5.58
CA PRO A 313 8.06 19.34 4.38
C PRO A 313 7.21 20.58 4.65
N ILE A 314 7.76 21.75 4.31
CA ILE A 314 7.04 23.01 4.37
C ILE A 314 5.85 22.91 3.41
N ALA A 315 4.66 23.20 3.95
CA ALA A 315 3.38 23.17 3.25
C ALA A 315 3.33 24.17 2.10
#